data_AF-A0A314XSR1-F1
#
_entry.id   AF-A0A314XSR1-F1
#
_cell.length_a   1.000
_cell.length_b   1.000
_cell.length_c   1.000
_cell.angle_alpha   90.00
_cell.angle_beta   90.00
_cell.angle_gamma   90.00
#
_symmetry.space_group_name_H-M   'P 1'
#
loop_
_entity.id
_entity.type
_entity.pdbx_description
1 polymer ?
#
loop_
_entity_poly.entity_id
_entity_poly.type
_entity_poly.pdbx_seq_one_letter_code
_entity_poly.pdbx_strand_id
1 'polypeptide(L)' 'MIPHKTKHGAAYEGVPPPYDKIKRMVIPNALKSLRTRGRRGPSLHMRGRNS' A
#
# COMPACT_ATOMS: atom_id res chain seq x y z
N MET A 1 -1.17 11.90 6.65
CA MET A 1 -2.59 12.17 6.97
C MET A 1 -2.89 13.54 6.41
N ILE A 2 -3.79 13.64 5.43
CA ILE A 2 -4.07 14.86 4.67
C ILE A 2 -5.53 15.25 4.92
N PRO A 3 -5.92 16.54 4.93
CA PRO A 3 -7.31 16.97 5.14
C PRO A 3 -8.28 16.35 4.15
N HIS A 4 -9.27 15.59 4.64
CA HIS A 4 -10.18 14.77 3.83
C HIS A 4 -11.20 15.55 2.98
N LYS A 5 -11.23 16.89 3.08
CA LYS A 5 -12.21 17.73 2.36
C LYS A 5 -11.68 18.30 1.05
N THR A 6 -10.38 18.21 0.80
CA THR A 6 -9.78 18.66 -0.47
C THR A 6 -9.80 17.52 -1.48
N LYS A 7 -9.91 17.83 -2.78
CA LYS A 7 -9.75 16.81 -3.83
C LYS A 7 -8.37 16.15 -3.72
N HIS A 8 -8.33 14.82 -3.76
CA HIS A 8 -7.10 14.04 -3.65
C HIS A 8 -6.81 13.26 -4.94
N GLY A 9 -5.55 12.88 -5.12
CA GLY A 9 -5.17 11.92 -6.15
C GLY A 9 -5.79 10.54 -5.89
N ALA A 10 -6.00 9.78 -6.97
CA ALA A 10 -6.51 8.42 -6.89
C ALA A 10 -5.41 7.43 -6.46
N ALA A 11 -5.77 6.46 -5.63
CA ALA A 11 -4.95 5.29 -5.34
C ALA A 11 -5.49 4.11 -6.16
N TYR A 12 -4.61 3.43 -6.89
CA TYR A 12 -4.98 2.31 -7.76
C TYR A 12 -4.65 0.97 -7.10
N GLU A 13 -5.48 -0.03 -7.35
CA GLU A 13 -5.18 -1.42 -7.04
C GLU A 13 -4.45 -2.07 -8.22
N GLY A 14 -3.38 -2.83 -7.94
CA GLY A 14 -2.45 -3.25 -8.98
C GLY A 14 -1.67 -2.07 -9.57
N VAL A 15 -1.20 -2.18 -10.82
CA VAL A 15 -0.51 -1.08 -11.50
C VAL A 15 -1.02 -0.95 -12.93
N PRO A 16 -1.86 0.07 -13.20
CA PRO A 16 -2.43 0.27 -14.53
C PRO A 16 -1.41 0.89 -15.49
N PRO A 17 -1.60 0.73 -16.82
CA PRO A 17 -0.89 1.53 -17.82
C PRO A 17 -1.14 3.02 -17.58
N PRO A 18 -0.14 3.92 -17.72
CA PRO A 18 1.22 3.70 -18.23
C PRO A 18 2.29 3.44 -17.15
N TYR A 19 1.89 3.21 -15.89
CA TYR A 19 2.81 3.11 -14.74
C TYR A 19 3.51 1.75 -14.62
N ASP A 20 3.14 0.80 -15.47
CA ASP A 20 3.73 -0.53 -15.56
C ASP A 20 5.18 -0.49 -16.08
N LYS A 21 5.50 0.45 -16.99
CA LYS A 21 6.82 0.58 -17.63
C LYS A 21 7.79 1.51 -16.91
N ILE A 22 7.32 2.23 -15.89
CA ILE A 22 8.13 3.20 -15.15
C ILE A 22 8.74 2.52 -13.92
N LYS A 23 9.98 2.88 -13.57
CA LYS A 23 10.66 2.37 -12.38
C LYS A 23 9.84 2.71 -11.13
N ARG A 24 9.47 1.67 -10.37
CA ARG A 24 8.72 1.83 -9.12
C ARG A 24 9.66 2.11 -7.96
N MET A 25 9.24 3.04 -7.11
CA MET A 25 9.94 3.37 -5.88
C MET A 25 9.21 2.75 -4.69
N VAL A 26 9.99 2.39 -3.68
CA VAL A 26 9.52 1.81 -2.43
C VAL A 26 9.93 2.74 -1.30
N ILE A 27 9.09 2.89 -0.28
CA ILE A 27 9.41 3.64 0.93
C ILE A 27 9.94 2.64 1.98
N PRO A 28 11.25 2.61 2.29
CA PRO A 28 11.84 1.56 3.13
C PRO A 28 11.22 1.49 4.53
N ASN A 29 10.95 2.64 5.15
CA ASN A 29 10.39 2.73 6.51
C ASN A 29 8.96 2.20 6.64
N ALA A 30 8.27 1.98 5.52
CA ALA A 30 6.93 1.41 5.49
C ALA A 30 6.94 -0.11 5.23
N LEU A 31 8.11 -0.72 4.98
CA LEU A 31 8.21 -2.15 4.67
C LEU A 31 7.98 -3.04 5.89
N LYS A 32 7.08 -4.01 5.76
CA LYS A 32 6.79 -5.02 6.81
C LYS A 32 8.04 -5.82 7.19
N SER A 33 8.85 -6.21 6.20
CA SER A 33 10.08 -6.99 6.38
C SER A 33 11.09 -6.30 7.31
N LEU A 34 11.18 -4.97 7.23
CA LEU A 34 12.11 -4.18 8.05
C LEU A 34 11.49 -3.81 9.41
N ARG A 35 10.17 -3.58 9.47
CA ARG A 35 9.51 -3.04 10.68
C ARG A 35 9.07 -4.11 11.68
N THR A 36 8.83 -5.36 11.26
CA THR A 36 8.25 -6.39 12.14
C THR A 36 9.25 -7.48 12.51
N ARG A 37 9.43 -7.74 13.82
CA ARG A 37 10.32 -8.79 14.37
C ARG A 37 9.64 -10.18 14.30
N GLY A 38 9.44 -10.71 13.10
CA GLY A 38 8.97 -12.09 12.88
C GLY A 38 7.48 -12.36 13.13
N ARG A 39 6.67 -11.34 13.46
CA ARG A 39 5.22 -11.51 13.62
C ARG A 39 4.52 -11.52 12.26
N ARG A 40 3.73 -12.57 11.98
CA ARG A 40 2.89 -12.66 10.77
C ARG A 40 1.70 -11.70 10.88
N GLY A 41 1.89 -10.44 10.47
CA GLY A 41 0.77 -9.49 10.34
C GLY A 41 -0.16 -9.84 9.16
N PRO A 42 -1.46 -9.50 9.23
CA PRO A 42 -2.41 -9.79 8.16
C PRO A 42 -2.02 -9.07 6.87
N SER A 43 -2.06 -9.77 5.74
CA SER A 43 -2.00 -9.14 4.41
C SER A 43 -3.28 -8.33 4.18
N LEU A 44 -3.17 -7.27 3.37
CA LEU A 44 -4.31 -6.42 3.04
C LEU A 44 -5.48 -7.23 2.45
N HIS A 45 -5.19 -8.20 1.59
CA HIS A 45 -6.22 -9.08 1.01
C HIS A 45 -6.93 -9.97 2.06
N MET A 46 -6.35 -10.18 3.25
CA MET A 46 -6.96 -11.00 4.31
C MET A 46 -7.83 -10.19 5.28
N ARG A 47 -7.81 -8.85 5.20
CA ARG A 47 -8.53 -7.99 6.16
C ARG A 47 -10.05 -7.90 5.96
N GLY A 48 -10.62 -8.59 4.97
CA GLY A 48 -12.07 -8.59 4.69
C GLY A 48 -12.81 -9.91 4.94
N ARG A 49 -12.17 -10.94 5.52
CA ARG A 49 -12.78 -12.28 5.67
C ARG A 49 -13.43 -12.57 7.02
N ASN A 50 -13.54 -11.56 7.89
CA ASN A 50 -14.17 -11.68 9.21
C ASN A 50 -15.38 -10.74 9.30
N SER A 51 -16.39 -11.01 8.48
CA SER A 51 -17.75 -10.48 8.66
C SER A 51 -18.71 -11.65 8.75
#